data_AF-A0A965QT21-F1
#
_entry.id   AF-A0A965QT21-F1
#
_cell.length_a   1.000
_cell.length_b   1.000
_cell.length_c   1.000
_cell.angle_alpha   90.00
_cell.angle_beta   90.00
_cell.angle_gamma   90.00
#
_symmetry.space_group_name_H-M   'P 1'
#
loop_
_entity.id
_entity.type
_entity.pdbx_description
1 polymer ?
#
loop_
_entity_poly.entity_id
_entity_poly.type
_entity_poly.pdbx_seq_one_letter_code
_entity_poly.pdbx_strand_id
1 'polypeptide(L)'
;MYVIHAGSDSGAASIIVTMRRRSRSATAVLRRFLVALLVGCACVTAGAAEQLVALEGCTLVPAEWADGDSFRIRTATGEEHTLRLYGADCLEHHVTGETDARRLRSQRRYFGITAAKPDAGASIEFAKQLAAQASAETRRVLGQPFTVHTSFADGRGDGRFKRIYGFVFDAEGRDLAAHLVSAGLARAYGVSRSTPTGESGDDYRAVLQDLELQAAHRGVGIWAHTDWNALPAERRLERDEERELRRAIDGGP
;
A
#
# COMPACT_ATOMS: atom_id res chain seq x y z
N MET A 1 -27.09 -95.15 74.58
CA MET A 1 -26.12 -96.18 74.98
C MET A 1 -24.74 -95.53 74.98
N TYR A 2 -24.16 -95.36 76.19
CA TYR A 2 -22.74 -95.16 76.56
C TYR A 2 -21.85 -94.18 75.74
N VAL A 3 -21.38 -93.03 76.31
CA VAL A 3 -20.12 -92.83 77.10
C VAL A 3 -18.88 -92.67 76.16
N ILE A 4 -17.84 -91.83 76.32
CA ILE A 4 -17.33 -90.79 77.25
C ILE A 4 -16.08 -90.11 76.59
N HIS A 5 -15.84 -88.83 76.90
CA HIS A 5 -14.58 -88.04 77.08
C HIS A 5 -13.50 -87.74 76.00
N ALA A 6 -12.85 -86.61 76.34
CA ALA A 6 -11.46 -86.14 76.10
C ALA A 6 -11.16 -85.53 74.73
N GLY A 7 -10.39 -84.44 74.60
CA GLY A 7 -9.61 -83.68 75.57
C GLY A 7 -9.04 -82.43 74.88
N SER A 8 -8.31 -81.63 75.66
CA SER A 8 -7.53 -80.45 75.28
C SER A 8 -6.61 -80.67 74.08
N ASP A 9 -6.40 -79.66 73.23
CA ASP A 9 -5.24 -78.78 73.37
C ASP A 9 -5.16 -77.64 72.32
N SER A 10 -4.62 -76.53 72.81
CA SER A 10 -3.83 -75.47 72.17
C SER A 10 -3.69 -75.35 70.64
N GLY A 11 -3.98 -74.13 70.17
CA GLY A 11 -2.99 -73.30 69.46
C GLY A 11 -2.85 -73.47 67.95
N ALA A 12 -3.43 -72.55 67.17
CA ALA A 12 -2.72 -71.79 66.14
C ALA A 12 -3.67 -70.83 65.38
N ALA A 13 -3.32 -69.54 65.46
CA ALA A 13 -3.42 -68.51 64.43
C ALA A 13 -4.64 -68.49 63.48
N SER A 14 -5.62 -67.62 63.78
CA SER A 14 -6.48 -67.03 62.75
C SER A 14 -5.85 -65.74 62.23
N ILE A 15 -5.46 -65.78 60.95
CA ILE A 15 -4.92 -64.68 60.18
C ILE A 15 -6.07 -63.78 59.73
N ILE A 16 -6.20 -62.61 60.36
CA ILE A 16 -7.00 -61.49 59.87
C ILE A 16 -6.09 -60.66 58.96
N VAL A 17 -6.27 -60.76 57.64
CA VAL A 17 -5.68 -59.81 56.69
C VAL A 17 -6.78 -59.01 56.04
N THR A 18 -6.88 -57.79 56.54
CA THR A 18 -7.66 -56.65 56.09
C THR A 18 -7.40 -56.35 54.61
N MET A 19 -8.46 -56.35 53.79
CA MET A 19 -8.42 -55.86 52.42
C MET A 19 -8.03 -54.37 52.39
N ARG A 20 -6.89 -54.11 51.76
CA ARG A 20 -6.28 -52.80 51.58
C ARG A 20 -7.07 -52.00 50.53
N ARG A 21 -7.91 -51.06 50.99
CA ARG A 21 -8.61 -50.09 50.14
C ARG A 21 -7.59 -49.08 49.60
N ARG A 22 -7.14 -49.24 48.34
CA ARG A 22 -6.26 -48.28 47.66
C ARG A 22 -7.05 -46.99 47.38
N SER A 23 -6.70 -45.92 48.09
CA SER A 23 -7.02 -44.56 47.69
C SER A 23 -6.32 -44.25 46.37
N ARG A 24 -7.06 -43.78 45.38
CA ARG A 24 -6.49 -43.11 44.21
C ARG A 24 -6.83 -41.63 44.30
N SER A 25 -5.76 -40.87 44.41
CA SER A 25 -5.67 -39.42 44.57
C SER A 25 -6.45 -38.66 43.49
N ALA A 26 -7.13 -37.61 43.93
CA ALA A 26 -7.91 -36.64 43.16
C ALA A 26 -7.02 -35.68 42.36
N THR A 27 -6.23 -36.20 41.42
CA THR A 27 -5.32 -35.38 40.58
C THR A 27 -5.37 -35.81 39.11
N ALA A 28 -6.58 -35.99 38.56
CA ALA A 28 -6.76 -36.27 37.13
C ALA A 28 -8.01 -35.63 36.50
N VAL A 29 -8.55 -34.56 37.10
CA VAL A 29 -9.69 -33.81 36.52
C VAL A 29 -9.29 -32.39 36.06
N LEU A 30 -8.12 -31.88 36.48
CA LEU A 30 -7.66 -30.53 36.10
C LEU A 30 -6.71 -30.51 34.88
N ARG A 31 -6.92 -31.40 33.90
CA ARG A 31 -6.17 -31.37 32.62
C ARG A 31 -7.04 -31.67 31.40
N ARG A 32 -8.35 -31.46 31.52
CA ARG A 32 -9.32 -31.52 30.40
C ARG A 32 -10.23 -30.29 30.31
N PHE A 33 -9.95 -29.25 31.09
CA PHE A 33 -10.65 -27.95 31.04
C PHE A 33 -9.77 -26.80 30.51
N LEU A 34 -8.62 -27.11 29.90
CA LEU A 34 -7.76 -26.12 29.24
C LEU A 34 -7.62 -26.33 27.72
N VAL A 35 -8.52 -27.12 27.12
CA VAL A 35 -8.60 -27.31 25.66
C VAL A 35 -9.94 -26.80 25.10
N ALA A 36 -10.92 -26.49 25.96
CA ALA A 36 -12.23 -25.99 25.55
C ALA A 36 -12.37 -24.45 25.61
N LEU A 37 -11.30 -23.71 25.92
CA LEU A 37 -11.30 -22.24 26.00
C LEU A 37 -10.22 -21.58 25.12
N LEU A 38 -9.81 -22.24 24.04
CA LEU A 38 -8.87 -21.69 23.04
C LEU A 38 -9.32 -21.96 21.60
N VAL A 39 -10.62 -22.15 21.38
CA VAL A 39 -11.22 -22.24 20.03
C VAL A 39 -12.24 -21.11 19.80
N GLY A 40 -12.44 -20.24 20.79
CA GLY A 40 -13.32 -19.07 20.68
C GLY A 40 -12.56 -17.85 20.18
N CYS A 41 -12.93 -17.37 18.98
CA CYS A 41 -12.60 -16.04 18.45
C CYS A 41 -11.12 -15.72 18.20
N ALA A 42 -10.45 -16.52 17.36
CA ALA A 42 -9.52 -15.94 16.40
C ALA A 42 -10.30 -15.46 15.16
N CYS A 43 -11.30 -14.60 15.35
CA CYS A 43 -11.69 -13.69 14.28
C CYS A 43 -10.57 -12.65 14.23
N VAL A 44 -9.48 -13.01 13.57
CA VAL A 44 -8.58 -12.01 13.00
C VAL A 44 -9.48 -11.22 12.09
N THR A 45 -9.93 -10.05 12.55
CA THR A 45 -10.33 -8.98 11.65
C THR A 45 -9.06 -8.64 10.90
N ALA A 46 -8.77 -9.41 9.84
CA ALA A 46 -7.97 -8.92 8.74
C ALA A 46 -8.66 -7.61 8.38
N GLY A 47 -8.01 -6.49 8.68
CA GLY A 47 -8.61 -5.17 8.53
C GLY A 47 -9.25 -5.12 7.16
N ALA A 48 -10.57 -4.91 7.13
CA ALA A 48 -11.27 -4.73 5.87
C ALA A 48 -10.55 -3.55 5.20
N ALA A 49 -9.77 -3.83 4.16
CA ALA A 49 -9.14 -2.79 3.36
C ALA A 49 -10.28 -1.85 2.99
N GLU A 50 -10.21 -0.58 3.43
CA GLU A 50 -11.34 0.35 3.32
C GLU A 50 -11.90 0.29 1.90
N GLN A 51 -13.15 -0.14 1.78
CA GLN A 51 -13.75 -0.47 0.49
C GLN A 51 -13.74 0.76 -0.42
N LEU A 52 -13.43 0.57 -1.70
CA LEU A 52 -13.52 1.65 -2.67
C LEU A 52 -14.99 2.02 -2.89
N VAL A 53 -15.27 3.32 -2.84
CA VAL A 53 -16.56 3.91 -3.20
C VAL A 53 -16.40 4.61 -4.54
N ALA A 54 -17.39 4.45 -5.43
CA ALA A 54 -17.46 5.15 -6.71
C ALA A 54 -18.14 6.52 -6.51
N LEU A 55 -17.46 7.57 -6.95
CA LEU A 55 -17.98 8.92 -7.07
C LEU A 55 -18.17 9.19 -8.57
N GLU A 56 -19.40 9.07 -9.04
CA GLU A 56 -19.76 9.30 -10.44
C GLU A 56 -20.03 10.79 -10.71
N GLY A 57 -19.86 11.19 -11.98
CA GLY A 57 -20.16 12.56 -12.41
C GLY A 57 -19.24 13.62 -11.80
N CYS A 58 -18.01 13.24 -11.42
CA CYS A 58 -17.01 14.18 -10.94
C CYS A 58 -16.57 15.12 -12.06
N THR A 59 -16.22 16.36 -11.70
CA THR A 59 -15.69 17.36 -12.62
C THR A 59 -14.40 17.96 -12.06
N LEU A 60 -13.51 18.43 -12.94
CA LEU A 60 -12.31 19.15 -12.53
C LEU A 60 -12.67 20.53 -11.99
N VAL A 61 -12.06 20.90 -10.86
CA VAL A 61 -12.09 22.27 -10.34
C VAL A 61 -10.76 22.92 -10.69
N PRO A 62 -10.75 24.02 -11.47
CA PRO A 62 -9.52 24.72 -11.80
C PRO A 62 -8.76 25.14 -10.54
N ALA A 63 -7.47 24.81 -10.50
CA ALA A 63 -6.56 25.25 -9.46
C ALA A 63 -5.19 25.48 -10.08
N GLU A 64 -4.57 26.61 -9.75
CA GLU A 64 -3.24 26.98 -10.28
C GLU A 64 -2.16 25.99 -9.87
N TRP A 65 -2.31 25.35 -8.69
CA TRP A 65 -1.36 24.36 -8.18
C TRP A 65 -1.56 22.95 -8.73
N ALA A 66 -2.67 22.68 -9.43
CA ALA A 66 -2.99 21.33 -9.90
C ALA A 66 -1.99 20.86 -10.94
N ASP A 67 -1.48 19.66 -10.76
CA ASP A 67 -0.55 18.98 -11.67
C ASP A 67 -1.19 17.72 -12.29
N GLY A 68 -0.38 16.87 -12.93
CA GLY A 68 -0.86 15.72 -13.69
C GLY A 68 -1.49 14.63 -12.82
N ASP A 69 -0.94 14.37 -11.63
CA ASP A 69 -1.38 13.31 -10.72
C ASP A 69 -2.02 13.82 -9.42
N SER A 70 -2.07 15.13 -9.19
CA SER A 70 -2.78 15.75 -8.08
C SER A 70 -3.56 17.00 -8.48
N PHE A 71 -4.88 16.92 -8.32
CA PHE A 71 -5.80 17.97 -8.76
C PHE A 71 -7.07 18.00 -7.91
N ARG A 72 -7.84 19.08 -8.03
CA ARG A 72 -9.12 19.24 -7.32
C ARG A 72 -10.26 18.76 -8.19
N ILE A 73 -11.21 18.08 -7.56
CA ILE A 73 -12.46 17.65 -8.17
C ILE A 73 -13.66 18.21 -7.42
N ARG A 74 -14.81 18.23 -8.09
CA ARG A 74 -16.13 18.40 -7.48
C ARG A 74 -16.99 17.19 -7.79
N THR A 75 -17.62 16.60 -6.78
CA THR A 75 -18.56 15.49 -6.93
C THR A 75 -19.90 15.97 -7.49
N ALA A 76 -20.75 15.04 -7.95
CA ALA A 76 -22.11 15.37 -8.38
C ALA A 76 -22.97 16.02 -7.27
N THR A 77 -22.65 15.75 -6.00
CA THR A 77 -23.32 16.36 -4.83
C THR A 77 -22.78 17.74 -4.47
N GLY A 78 -21.72 18.21 -5.15
CA GLY A 78 -21.12 19.53 -4.95
C GLY A 78 -19.95 19.57 -3.96
N GLU A 79 -19.56 18.44 -3.38
CA GLU A 79 -18.41 18.34 -2.47
C GLU A 79 -17.10 18.45 -3.26
N GLU A 80 -16.09 19.12 -2.71
CA GLU A 80 -14.77 19.23 -3.32
C GLU A 80 -13.74 18.36 -2.59
N HIS A 81 -12.91 17.66 -3.37
CA HIS A 81 -11.79 16.88 -2.86
C HIS A 81 -10.52 17.21 -3.64
N THR A 82 -9.37 17.17 -2.96
CA THR A 82 -8.07 17.10 -3.63
C THR A 82 -7.68 15.65 -3.80
N LEU A 83 -7.48 15.23 -5.04
CA LEU A 83 -7.04 13.88 -5.37
C LEU A 83 -5.53 13.78 -5.51
N ARG A 84 -5.03 12.58 -5.24
CA ARG A 84 -3.77 12.06 -5.75
C ARG A 84 -4.04 10.73 -6.44
N LEU A 85 -3.45 10.48 -7.60
CA LEU A 85 -3.63 9.20 -8.29
C LEU A 85 -2.96 8.07 -7.50
N TYR A 86 -3.57 6.88 -7.54
CA TYR A 86 -2.85 5.65 -7.23
C TYR A 86 -1.91 5.29 -8.38
N GLY A 87 -0.73 4.75 -8.05
CA GLY A 87 0.19 4.10 -8.98
C GLY A 87 0.94 5.01 -9.98
N ALA A 88 0.61 6.29 -10.11
CA ALA A 88 1.30 7.25 -10.98
C ALA A 88 1.84 8.44 -10.20
N ASP A 89 3.01 8.95 -10.61
CA ASP A 89 3.64 10.17 -10.10
C ASP A 89 4.17 10.99 -11.27
N CYS A 90 3.73 12.25 -11.42
CA CYS A 90 4.25 13.15 -12.44
C CYS A 90 5.51 13.88 -11.93
N LEU A 91 6.21 14.58 -12.83
CA LEU A 91 7.24 15.54 -12.42
C LEU A 91 6.59 16.67 -11.60
N GLU A 92 7.28 17.17 -10.56
CA GLU A 92 6.80 18.35 -9.82
C GLU A 92 6.69 19.56 -10.77
N HIS A 93 5.48 20.11 -10.87
CA HIS A 93 5.24 21.32 -11.65
C HIS A 93 5.53 22.58 -10.83
N HIS A 94 5.02 22.64 -9.59
CA HIS A 94 5.16 23.80 -8.71
C HIS A 94 6.21 23.52 -7.63
N VAL A 95 7.40 24.11 -7.78
CA VAL A 95 8.50 23.98 -6.82
C VAL A 95 8.57 25.24 -5.97
N THR A 96 8.10 25.17 -4.73
CA THR A 96 8.00 26.33 -3.82
C THR A 96 8.93 26.25 -2.61
N GLY A 97 9.49 25.06 -2.34
CA GLY A 97 10.44 24.86 -1.25
C GLY A 97 11.38 23.67 -1.47
N GLU A 98 12.20 23.40 -0.46
CA GLU A 98 13.24 22.37 -0.52
C GLU A 98 12.68 20.96 -0.73
N THR A 99 11.51 20.66 -0.16
CA THR A 99 10.84 19.37 -0.33
C THR A 99 10.46 19.13 -1.79
N ASP A 100 9.82 20.10 -2.44
CA ASP A 100 9.46 20.02 -3.85
C ASP A 100 10.72 19.94 -4.73
N ALA A 101 11.76 20.70 -4.39
CA ALA A 101 13.03 20.70 -5.12
C ALA A 101 13.73 19.32 -5.04
N ARG A 102 13.69 18.66 -3.87
CA ARG A 102 14.19 17.29 -3.70
C ARG A 102 13.38 16.28 -4.51
N ARG A 103 12.04 16.40 -4.51
CA ARG A 103 11.15 15.54 -5.33
C ARG A 103 11.44 15.70 -6.82
N LEU A 104 11.52 16.93 -7.32
CA LEU A 104 11.83 17.18 -8.73
C LEU A 104 13.20 16.59 -9.12
N ARG A 105 14.22 16.75 -8.27
CA ARG A 105 15.54 16.14 -8.50
C ARG A 105 15.45 14.63 -8.62
N SER A 106 14.79 13.97 -7.67
CA SER A 106 14.57 12.52 -7.67
C SER A 106 13.87 12.04 -8.94
N GLN A 107 12.79 12.71 -9.34
CA GLN A 107 12.04 12.35 -10.53
C GLN A 107 12.86 12.58 -11.81
N ARG A 108 13.65 13.65 -11.90
CA ARG A 108 14.54 13.87 -13.05
C ARG A 108 15.59 12.77 -13.19
N ARG A 109 16.18 12.32 -12.07
CA ARG A 109 17.11 11.17 -12.06
C ARG A 109 16.43 9.87 -12.44
N TYR A 110 15.17 9.71 -12.06
CA TYR A 110 14.38 8.54 -12.42
C TYR A 110 14.24 8.41 -13.94
N PHE A 111 14.01 9.51 -14.64
CA PHE A 111 13.88 9.56 -16.10
C PHE A 111 15.21 9.76 -16.85
N GLY A 112 16.34 9.99 -16.16
CA GLY A 112 17.63 10.22 -16.81
C GLY A 112 17.70 11.56 -17.54
N ILE A 113 17.08 12.60 -16.99
CA ILE A 113 16.99 13.95 -17.59
C ILE A 113 17.70 15.01 -16.74
N THR A 114 18.66 14.61 -15.90
CA THR A 114 19.39 15.57 -15.05
C THR A 114 20.25 16.55 -15.87
N ALA A 115 20.74 16.12 -17.02
CA ALA A 115 21.54 16.95 -17.94
C ALA A 115 20.92 17.07 -19.34
N ALA A 116 19.58 17.04 -19.44
CA ALA A 116 18.87 17.10 -20.72
C ALA A 116 19.02 18.45 -21.48
N LYS A 117 19.54 19.48 -20.82
CA LYS A 117 19.82 20.82 -21.37
C LYS A 117 21.24 21.28 -20.96
N PRO A 118 21.78 22.35 -21.58
CA PRO A 118 23.20 22.75 -21.43
C PRO A 118 23.67 22.98 -19.99
N ASP A 119 22.76 23.38 -19.10
CA ASP A 119 23.05 23.59 -17.68
C ASP A 119 21.92 23.07 -16.79
N ALA A 120 22.19 23.07 -15.48
CA ALA A 120 21.27 22.56 -14.47
C ALA A 120 19.96 23.37 -14.41
N GLY A 121 20.03 24.70 -14.49
CA GLY A 121 18.87 25.57 -14.46
C GLY A 121 17.96 25.36 -15.66
N ALA A 122 18.54 25.34 -16.87
CA ALA A 122 17.81 25.04 -18.09
C ALA A 122 17.15 23.65 -18.05
N SER A 123 17.82 22.66 -17.46
CA SER A 123 17.26 21.31 -17.33
C SER A 123 16.15 21.22 -16.27
N ILE A 124 16.20 22.05 -15.21
CA ILE A 124 15.11 22.19 -14.23
C ILE A 124 13.88 22.81 -14.90
N GLU A 125 14.05 23.92 -15.61
CA GLU A 125 12.93 24.58 -16.29
C GLU A 125 12.32 23.70 -17.37
N PHE A 126 13.14 22.95 -18.09
CA PHE A 126 12.66 21.95 -19.03
C PHE A 126 11.84 20.84 -18.36
N ALA A 127 12.27 20.33 -17.21
CA ALA A 127 11.50 19.36 -16.45
C ALA A 127 10.13 19.91 -16.00
N LYS A 128 10.05 21.18 -15.60
CA LYS A 128 8.78 21.84 -15.27
C LYS A 128 7.87 22.00 -16.49
N GLN A 129 8.42 22.26 -17.67
CA GLN A 129 7.64 22.29 -18.92
C GLN A 129 7.04 20.91 -19.23
N LEU A 130 7.79 19.82 -19.02
CA LEU A 130 7.27 18.46 -19.15
C LEU A 130 6.18 18.17 -18.08
N ALA A 131 6.34 18.64 -16.86
CA ALA A 131 5.31 18.56 -15.81
C ALA A 131 4.00 19.27 -16.22
N ALA A 132 4.13 20.44 -16.85
CA ALA A 132 2.99 21.19 -17.37
C ALA A 132 2.24 20.43 -18.48
N GLN A 133 2.93 19.64 -19.30
CA GLN A 133 2.31 18.77 -20.31
C GLN A 133 1.43 17.68 -19.66
N ALA A 134 1.90 17.05 -18.58
CA ALA A 134 1.09 16.09 -17.82
C ALA A 134 -0.18 16.76 -17.25
N SER A 135 -0.04 17.98 -16.74
CA SER A 135 -1.19 18.76 -16.21
C SER A 135 -2.20 19.10 -17.30
N ALA A 136 -1.72 19.50 -18.49
CA ALA A 136 -2.56 19.77 -19.64
C ALA A 136 -3.28 18.51 -20.14
N GLU A 137 -2.59 17.38 -20.14
CA GLU A 137 -3.16 16.10 -20.55
C GLU A 137 -4.26 15.62 -19.60
N THR A 138 -4.04 15.73 -18.28
CA THR A 138 -5.08 15.44 -17.29
C THR A 138 -6.32 16.31 -17.50
N ARG A 139 -6.15 17.62 -17.75
CA ARG A 139 -7.27 18.51 -18.08
C ARG A 139 -8.00 18.11 -19.36
N ARG A 140 -7.27 17.64 -20.36
CA ARG A 140 -7.83 17.20 -21.65
C ARG A 140 -8.62 15.90 -21.50
N VAL A 141 -8.06 14.90 -20.83
CA VAL A 141 -8.66 13.58 -20.61
C VAL A 141 -9.91 13.70 -19.73
N LEU A 142 -9.86 14.53 -18.70
CA LEU A 142 -10.96 14.75 -17.76
C LEU A 142 -11.85 15.96 -18.15
N GLY A 143 -11.93 16.28 -19.44
CA GLY A 143 -12.75 17.40 -19.93
C GLY A 143 -14.26 17.15 -19.87
N GLN A 144 -14.67 15.89 -19.75
CA GLN A 144 -16.06 15.46 -19.52
C GLN A 144 -16.21 14.92 -18.09
N PRO A 145 -17.44 14.85 -17.53
CA PRO A 145 -17.66 14.22 -16.24
C PRO A 145 -17.08 12.81 -16.19
N PHE A 146 -16.40 12.49 -15.10
CA PHE A 146 -15.61 11.27 -14.94
C PHE A 146 -15.93 10.57 -13.61
N THR A 147 -15.41 9.35 -13.44
CA THR A 147 -15.64 8.55 -12.23
C THR A 147 -14.37 8.46 -11.40
N VAL A 148 -14.52 8.58 -10.09
CA VAL A 148 -13.42 8.41 -9.13
C VAL A 148 -13.74 7.27 -8.19
N HIS A 149 -12.83 6.30 -8.06
CA HIS A 149 -12.91 5.28 -7.04
C HIS A 149 -11.91 5.57 -5.92
N THR A 150 -12.41 5.81 -4.72
CA THR A 150 -11.59 6.19 -3.56
C THR A 150 -12.10 5.50 -2.31
N SER A 151 -11.21 5.23 -1.35
CA SER A 151 -11.60 4.89 0.02
C SER A 151 -11.41 6.04 0.99
N PHE A 152 -11.12 7.24 0.48
CA PHE A 152 -10.77 8.41 1.28
C PHE A 152 -9.47 8.27 2.10
N ALA A 153 -8.63 7.29 1.74
CA ALA A 153 -7.30 7.12 2.33
C ALA A 153 -6.44 8.37 2.12
N ASP A 154 -5.71 8.78 3.16
CA ASP A 154 -4.87 9.98 3.13
C ASP A 154 -3.80 9.91 2.03
N GLY A 155 -3.89 10.85 1.09
CA GLY A 155 -2.99 11.05 -0.06
C GLY A 155 -1.62 11.60 0.31
N ARG A 156 -1.41 11.94 1.60
CA ARG A 156 -0.26 12.66 2.16
C ARG A 156 -0.11 14.07 1.55
N GLY A 157 0.51 14.97 2.30
CA GLY A 157 0.74 16.34 1.84
C GLY A 157 0.97 17.32 2.98
N ASP A 158 0.87 18.60 2.67
CA ASP A 158 0.78 19.65 3.68
C ASP A 158 -0.46 19.40 4.55
N GLY A 159 -0.31 19.39 5.87
CA GLY A 159 -1.41 19.13 6.81
C GLY A 159 -2.58 20.11 6.68
N ARG A 160 -2.39 21.24 5.99
CA ARG A 160 -3.45 22.21 5.66
C ARG A 160 -4.30 21.82 4.44
N PHE A 161 -3.79 20.94 3.57
CA PHE A 161 -4.44 20.55 2.32
C PHE A 161 -4.55 19.02 2.25
N LYS A 162 -5.60 18.48 2.88
CA LYS A 162 -5.85 17.04 2.90
C LYS A 162 -6.13 16.54 1.49
N ARG A 163 -5.31 15.60 1.03
CA ARG A 163 -5.47 14.88 -0.23
C ARG A 163 -6.06 13.51 0.07
N ILE A 164 -6.81 12.95 -0.87
CA ILE A 164 -7.21 11.55 -0.83
C ILE A 164 -6.70 10.84 -2.07
N TYR A 165 -6.32 9.58 -1.94
CA TYR A 165 -5.97 8.78 -3.12
C TYR A 165 -7.22 8.38 -3.92
N GLY A 166 -7.10 8.24 -5.23
CA GLY A 166 -8.18 7.72 -6.08
C GLY A 166 -7.68 7.10 -7.38
N PHE A 167 -8.43 6.09 -7.85
CA PHE A 167 -8.40 5.69 -9.26
C PHE A 167 -9.38 6.59 -10.01
N VAL A 168 -8.98 7.08 -11.18
CA VAL A 168 -9.78 8.04 -11.96
C VAL A 168 -9.98 7.48 -13.36
N PHE A 169 -11.24 7.33 -13.74
CA PHE A 169 -11.64 6.81 -15.04
C PHE A 169 -12.42 7.89 -15.78
N ASP A 170 -11.99 8.22 -16.99
CA ASP A 170 -12.69 9.22 -17.81
C ASP A 170 -14.08 8.74 -18.28
N ALA A 171 -14.76 9.57 -19.07
CA ALA A 171 -16.09 9.27 -19.58
C ALA A 171 -16.15 8.01 -20.47
N GLU A 172 -15.01 7.59 -21.04
CA GLU A 172 -14.90 6.37 -21.83
C GLU A 172 -14.44 5.15 -21.01
N GLY A 173 -14.24 5.32 -19.70
CA GLY A 173 -13.77 4.28 -18.80
C GLY A 173 -12.25 4.03 -18.88
N ARG A 174 -11.47 4.95 -19.45
CA ARG A 174 -10.00 4.83 -19.47
C ARG A 174 -9.42 5.29 -18.14
N ASP A 175 -8.54 4.45 -17.57
CA ASP A 175 -7.78 4.79 -16.36
C ASP A 175 -6.75 5.89 -16.66
N LEU A 176 -6.89 7.03 -15.98
CA LEU A 176 -6.01 8.19 -16.13
C LEU A 176 -4.55 7.88 -15.76
N ALA A 177 -4.31 7.11 -14.70
CA ALA A 177 -2.94 6.79 -14.27
C ALA A 177 -2.23 5.93 -15.32
N ALA A 178 -2.91 4.89 -15.81
CA ALA A 178 -2.42 4.06 -16.91
C ALA A 178 -2.19 4.89 -18.19
N HIS A 179 -3.11 5.79 -18.51
CA HIS A 179 -2.99 6.69 -19.66
C HIS A 179 -1.74 7.58 -19.56
N LEU A 180 -1.55 8.31 -18.46
CA LEU A 180 -0.40 9.20 -18.25
C LEU A 180 0.93 8.43 -18.30
N VAL A 181 0.99 7.25 -17.70
CA VAL A 181 2.18 6.38 -17.75
C VAL A 181 2.46 5.91 -19.18
N SER A 182 1.43 5.45 -19.90
CA SER A 182 1.57 4.98 -21.29
C SER A 182 2.01 6.08 -22.28
N ALA A 183 1.63 7.33 -21.99
CA ALA A 183 2.03 8.52 -22.72
C ALA A 183 3.44 9.03 -22.34
N GLY A 184 4.07 8.43 -21.33
CA GLY A 184 5.38 8.87 -20.82
C GLY A 184 5.32 10.19 -20.04
N LEU A 185 4.17 10.56 -19.51
CA LEU A 185 3.94 11.80 -18.76
C LEU A 185 4.02 11.59 -17.23
N ALA A 186 3.98 10.34 -16.78
CA ALA A 186 4.16 9.93 -15.40
C ALA A 186 5.04 8.68 -15.31
N ARG A 187 5.62 8.44 -14.13
CA ARG A 187 6.29 7.18 -13.79
C ARG A 187 5.33 6.23 -13.07
N ALA A 188 5.53 4.92 -13.21
CA ALA A 188 4.80 3.93 -12.43
C ALA A 188 5.31 3.92 -10.98
N TYR A 189 4.71 4.74 -10.12
CA TYR A 189 5.22 5.02 -8.79
C TYR A 189 4.11 5.40 -7.80
N GLY A 190 4.38 5.19 -6.51
CA GLY A 190 3.49 5.61 -5.43
C GLY A 190 2.74 4.45 -4.78
N VAL A 191 1.65 4.80 -4.09
CA VAL A 191 0.79 3.85 -3.41
C VAL A 191 -0.08 3.13 -4.44
N SER A 192 -0.20 1.83 -4.29
CA SER A 192 -1.13 0.99 -5.04
C SER A 192 -1.96 0.19 -4.05
N ARG A 193 -3.17 -0.19 -4.45
CA ARG A 193 -4.09 -1.02 -3.68
C ARG A 193 -4.93 -1.83 -4.64
N SER A 194 -5.74 -2.75 -4.13
CA SER A 194 -6.70 -3.46 -4.98
C SER A 194 -7.60 -2.48 -5.72
N THR A 195 -7.75 -2.73 -7.01
CA THR A 195 -8.50 -1.89 -7.97
C THR A 195 -10.01 -2.05 -7.77
N PRO A 196 -10.85 -1.20 -8.41
CA PRO A 196 -12.31 -1.36 -8.38
C PRO A 196 -12.81 -2.68 -8.98
N THR A 197 -12.06 -3.25 -9.92
CA THR A 197 -12.36 -4.51 -10.62
C THR A 197 -11.80 -5.75 -9.91
N GLY A 198 -11.03 -5.56 -8.84
CA GLY A 198 -10.59 -6.62 -7.93
C GLY A 198 -9.17 -7.15 -8.17
N GLU A 199 -8.43 -6.62 -9.15
CA GLU A 199 -7.00 -6.89 -9.28
C GLU A 199 -6.24 -6.44 -8.03
N SER A 200 -5.14 -7.13 -7.69
CA SER A 200 -4.32 -6.73 -6.56
C SER A 200 -3.56 -5.42 -6.85
N GLY A 201 -3.14 -4.73 -5.79
CA GLY A 201 -2.30 -3.54 -5.95
C GLY A 201 -0.95 -3.83 -6.61
N ASP A 202 -0.44 -5.05 -6.45
CA ASP A 202 0.81 -5.49 -7.07
C ASP A 202 0.62 -5.78 -8.57
N ASP A 203 -0.50 -6.43 -8.95
CA ASP A 203 -0.85 -6.64 -10.36
C ASP A 203 -1.04 -5.30 -11.07
N TYR A 204 -1.76 -4.36 -10.44
CA TYR A 204 -1.94 -3.01 -11.00
C TYR A 204 -0.60 -2.29 -11.18
N ARG A 205 0.29 -2.37 -10.18
CA ARG A 205 1.64 -1.81 -10.27
C ARG A 205 2.44 -2.43 -11.42
N ALA A 206 2.37 -3.75 -11.59
CA ALA A 206 3.06 -4.46 -12.67
C ALA A 206 2.55 -4.01 -14.05
N VAL A 207 1.24 -3.87 -14.22
CA VAL A 207 0.64 -3.33 -15.46
C VAL A 207 1.18 -1.92 -15.77
N LEU A 208 1.24 -1.03 -14.77
CA LEU A 208 1.80 0.31 -14.97
C LEU A 208 3.28 0.26 -15.34
N GLN A 209 4.07 -0.65 -14.75
CA GLN A 209 5.49 -0.82 -15.10
C GLN A 209 5.67 -1.32 -16.53
N ASP A 210 4.80 -2.20 -17.03
CA ASP A 210 4.82 -2.65 -18.42
C ASP A 210 4.48 -1.49 -19.37
N LEU A 211 3.46 -0.68 -19.04
CA LEU A 211 3.11 0.53 -19.81
C LEU A 211 4.26 1.54 -19.84
N GLU A 212 4.94 1.73 -18.72
CA GLU A 212 6.10 2.60 -18.61
C GLU A 212 7.28 2.08 -19.45
N LEU A 213 7.56 0.78 -19.42
CA LEU A 213 8.58 0.16 -20.26
C LEU A 213 8.28 0.36 -21.76
N GLN A 214 7.01 0.23 -22.15
CA GLN A 214 6.60 0.51 -23.52
C GLN A 214 6.77 1.99 -23.88
N ALA A 215 6.42 2.92 -22.98
CA ALA A 215 6.60 4.35 -23.19
C ALA A 215 8.08 4.72 -23.34
N ALA A 216 8.94 4.13 -22.49
CA ALA A 216 10.39 4.20 -22.57
C ALA A 216 10.91 3.71 -23.93
N HIS A 217 10.51 2.51 -24.36
CA HIS A 217 10.92 1.94 -25.64
C HIS A 217 10.49 2.81 -26.83
N ARG A 218 9.27 3.37 -26.79
CA ARG A 218 8.78 4.27 -27.86
C ARG A 218 9.41 5.66 -27.82
N GLY A 219 10.09 6.03 -26.73
CA GLY A 219 10.63 7.37 -26.54
C GLY A 219 9.55 8.45 -26.55
N VAL A 220 8.44 8.23 -25.85
CA VAL A 220 7.32 9.20 -25.77
C VAL A 220 7.35 9.99 -24.46
N GLY A 221 6.79 11.19 -24.48
CA GLY A 221 6.73 12.07 -23.32
C GLY A 221 8.13 12.37 -22.76
N ILE A 222 8.30 12.22 -21.46
CA ILE A 222 9.57 12.48 -20.76
C ILE A 222 10.69 11.57 -21.30
N TRP A 223 10.37 10.32 -21.66
CA TRP A 223 11.34 9.33 -22.15
C TRP A 223 11.99 9.72 -23.48
N ALA A 224 11.39 10.63 -24.25
CA ALA A 224 11.98 11.18 -25.47
C ALA A 224 13.30 11.94 -25.19
N HIS A 225 13.54 12.31 -23.94
CA HIS A 225 14.65 13.17 -23.52
C HIS A 225 15.66 12.45 -22.62
N THR A 226 15.49 11.14 -22.41
CA THR A 226 16.35 10.34 -21.55
C THR A 226 17.74 10.18 -22.13
N ASP A 227 18.77 10.49 -21.32
CA ASP A 227 20.13 9.99 -21.56
C ASP A 227 20.24 8.56 -21.01
N TRP A 228 20.08 7.58 -21.90
CA TRP A 228 20.12 6.16 -21.56
C TRP A 228 21.48 5.70 -21.01
N ASN A 229 22.59 6.38 -21.36
CA ASN A 229 23.91 6.05 -20.84
C ASN A 229 24.09 6.56 -19.40
N ALA A 230 23.54 7.74 -19.09
CA ALA A 230 23.60 8.33 -17.75
C ALA A 230 22.59 7.69 -16.77
N LEU A 231 21.45 7.19 -17.27
CA LEU A 231 20.33 6.69 -16.48
C LEU A 231 20.73 5.71 -15.33
N PRO A 232 21.58 4.69 -15.54
CA PRO A 232 21.96 3.79 -14.45
C PRO A 232 22.72 4.49 -13.32
N ALA A 233 23.54 5.49 -13.64
CA ALA A 233 24.28 6.29 -12.66
C ALA A 233 23.36 7.25 -11.92
N GLU A 234 22.46 7.95 -12.63
CA GLU A 234 21.48 8.86 -12.01
C GLU A 234 20.57 8.13 -11.02
N ARG A 235 20.03 6.97 -11.42
CA ARG A 235 19.20 6.16 -10.53
C ARG A 235 19.97 5.57 -9.34
N ARG A 236 21.28 5.36 -9.48
CA ARG A 236 22.14 4.90 -8.37
C ARG A 236 22.29 6.01 -7.33
N LEU A 237 22.61 7.23 -7.77
CA LEU A 237 22.72 8.39 -6.87
C LEU A 237 21.45 8.58 -6.05
N GLU A 238 20.28 8.45 -6.69
CA GLU A 238 19.01 8.55 -5.98
C GLU A 238 18.85 7.47 -4.90
N ARG A 239 19.12 6.21 -5.23
CA ARG A 239 19.06 5.11 -4.25
C ARG A 239 20.07 5.29 -3.13
N ASP A 240 21.23 5.88 -3.40
CA ASP A 240 22.28 6.07 -2.42
C ASP A 240 21.88 7.15 -1.40
N GLU A 241 21.35 8.28 -1.89
CA GLU A 241 20.78 9.35 -1.05
C GLU A 241 19.59 8.83 -0.21
N GLU A 242 18.69 8.03 -0.79
CA GLU A 242 17.56 7.45 -0.04
C GLU A 242 18.03 6.52 1.08
N ARG A 243 19.08 5.72 0.84
CA ARG A 243 19.66 4.85 1.88
C ARG A 243 20.32 5.66 3.00
N GLU A 244 20.96 6.78 2.68
CA GLU A 244 21.53 7.68 3.68
C GLU A 244 20.43 8.33 4.53
N LEU A 245 19.39 8.89 3.90
CA LEU A 245 18.24 9.48 4.58
C LEU A 245 17.57 8.47 5.51
N ARG A 246 17.38 7.23 5.06
CA ARG A 246 16.77 6.16 5.88
C ARG A 246 17.59 5.83 7.12
N ARG A 247 18.93 5.93 7.06
CA ARG A 247 19.82 5.72 8.22
C ARG A 247 19.81 6.89 9.19
N ALA A 248 19.52 8.09 8.71
CA ALA A 248 19.47 9.30 9.53
C ALA A 248 18.15 9.45 10.31
N ILE A 249 17.13 8.64 10.01
CA ILE A 249 15.88 8.60 10.77
C ILE A 249 16.07 7.67 11.96
N ASP A 250 16.24 8.24 13.16
CA ASP A 250 16.24 7.48 14.41
C ASP A 250 14.90 6.72 14.57
N GLY A 251 14.97 5.38 14.69
CA GLY A 251 13.79 4.53 14.90
C GLY A 251 13.11 3.95 13.65
N GLY A 252 13.81 3.82 12.51
CA GLY A 252 13.37 2.90 11.44
C GLY A 252 13.36 1.44 11.92
N PRO A 253 12.49 0.57 11.37
CA PRO A 253 12.07 -0.70 12.01
C PRO A 253 13.20 -1.60 12.49
#